data_AF-A0A8J5M6Z1-F1
#
_entry.id   AF-A0A8J5M6Z1-F1
#
_cell.length_a   1.000
_cell.length_b   1.000
_cell.length_c   1.000
_cell.angle_alpha   90.00
_cell.angle_beta   90.00
_cell.angle_gamma   90.00
#
_symmetry.space_group_name_H-M   'P 1'
#
loop_
_entity.id
_entity.type
_entity.pdbx_description
1 polymer ?
#
loop_
_entity_poly.entity_id
_entity_poly.type
_entity_poly.pdbx_seq_one_letter_code
_entity_poly.pdbx_strand_id
1 'polypeptide(L)'
;MRSIIKHFISTNPTRNTVVPIVIDKDFVEWRVLEETYPVATVLLCQFHVISYWKKLVAKEKYNLTQTEKDDILWFVVKMVYR
;
A
#
# COMPACT_ATOMS: atom_id res chain seq x y z
N MET A 1 16.18 -4.77 -4.44
CA MET A 1 14.82 -5.34 -4.39
C MET A 1 14.72 -6.74 -5.00
N ARG A 2 14.93 -6.91 -6.32
CA ARG A 2 14.76 -8.21 -7.02
C ARG A 2 15.60 -9.35 -6.43
N SER A 3 16.86 -9.09 -6.07
CA SER A 3 17.76 -10.09 -5.46
C SER A 3 17.26 -10.58 -4.10
N ILE A 4 16.75 -9.66 -3.27
CA ILE A 4 16.21 -9.94 -1.93
C ILE A 4 14.94 -10.79 -2.04
N ILE A 5 14.01 -10.39 -2.92
CA ILE A 5 12.76 -11.12 -3.15
C ILE A 5 13.05 -12.52 -3.70
N LYS A 6 13.98 -12.66 -4.65
CA LYS A 6 14.43 -13.96 -5.17
C LYS A 6 15.01 -14.84 -4.06
N HIS A 7 15.84 -14.27 -3.19
CA HIS A 7 16.42 -15.01 -2.06
C HIS A 7 15.33 -15.48 -1.08
N PHE A 8 14.44 -14.58 -0.66
CA PHE A 8 13.29 -14.91 0.19
C PHE A 8 12.43 -16.02 -0.43
N ILE A 9 12.16 -15.94 -1.72
CA ILE A 9 11.42 -16.99 -2.43
C ILE A 9 12.15 -18.33 -2.43
N SER A 10 13.46 -18.32 -2.67
CA SER A 10 14.26 -19.56 -2.71
C SER A 10 14.28 -20.28 -1.36
N THR A 11 14.11 -19.55 -0.25
CA THR A 11 14.10 -20.10 1.11
C THR A 11 12.71 -20.42 1.63
N ASN A 12 11.64 -20.12 0.87
CA ASN A 12 10.26 -20.33 1.28
C ASN A 12 9.51 -21.26 0.30
N PRO A 13 9.48 -22.59 0.56
CA PRO A 13 8.86 -23.59 -0.32
C PRO A 13 7.36 -23.36 -0.54
N THR A 14 6.69 -22.74 0.42
CA THR A 14 5.24 -22.46 0.42
C THR A 14 4.87 -21.14 -0.25
N ARG A 15 5.78 -20.50 -1.01
CA ARG A 15 5.52 -19.20 -1.66
C ARG A 15 4.23 -19.14 -2.49
N ASN A 16 3.79 -20.27 -3.05
CA ASN A 16 2.58 -20.35 -3.88
C ASN A 16 1.28 -20.32 -3.05
N THR A 17 1.37 -20.43 -1.71
CA THR A 17 0.23 -20.32 -0.80
C THR A 17 0.02 -18.91 -0.28
N VAL A 18 0.84 -17.95 -0.71
CA VAL A 18 0.67 -16.53 -0.33
C VAL A 18 -0.52 -15.97 -1.10
N VAL A 19 -1.53 -15.49 -0.37
CA VAL A 19 -2.80 -15.04 -0.96
C VAL A 19 -2.86 -13.51 -1.04
N PRO A 20 -2.70 -12.74 0.05
CA PRO A 20 -2.40 -11.32 -0.06
C PRO A 20 -0.96 -10.97 0.36
N ILE A 21 -0.37 -9.99 -0.34
CA ILE A 21 0.87 -9.30 0.08
C ILE A 21 0.51 -7.85 0.34
N VAL A 22 0.77 -7.36 1.55
CA VAL A 22 0.47 -5.97 1.94
C VAL A 22 1.77 -5.16 1.95
N ILE A 23 1.82 -4.09 1.18
CA ILE A 23 2.98 -3.19 1.06
C ILE A 23 2.65 -1.78 1.54
N ASP A 24 3.64 -1.00 1.98
CA ASP A 24 3.43 0.39 2.38
C ASP A 24 3.13 1.29 1.17
N LYS A 25 4.18 1.77 0.48
CA LYS A 25 4.06 2.62 -0.70
C LYS A 25 5.36 2.63 -1.50
N ASP A 26 5.58 1.57 -2.26
CA ASP A 26 6.64 1.54 -3.28
C ASP A 26 6.10 0.87 -4.56
N PHE A 27 5.90 1.66 -5.62
CA PHE A 27 5.41 1.16 -6.90
C PHE A 27 6.45 0.30 -7.65
N VAL A 28 7.74 0.47 -7.35
CA VAL A 28 8.80 -0.39 -7.87
C VAL A 28 8.75 -1.75 -7.18
N GLU A 29 8.56 -1.77 -5.86
CA GLU A 29 8.36 -3.00 -5.10
C GLU A 29 7.10 -3.74 -5.56
N TRP A 30 5.99 -3.01 -5.74
CA TRP A 30 4.74 -3.57 -6.23
C TRP A 30 4.93 -4.37 -7.52
N ARG A 31 5.53 -3.76 -8.54
CA ARG A 31 5.69 -4.39 -9.86
C ARG A 31 6.57 -5.63 -9.81
N VAL A 32 7.61 -5.60 -8.96
CA VAL A 32 8.46 -6.77 -8.74
C VAL A 32 7.68 -7.89 -8.03
N LEU A 33 6.81 -7.57 -7.06
CA LEU A 33 5.99 -8.56 -6.37
C LEU A 33 4.95 -9.19 -7.31
N GLU A 34 4.30 -8.42 -8.19
CA GLU A 34 3.39 -8.96 -9.21
C GLU A 34 4.11 -9.92 -10.17
N GLU A 35 5.32 -9.57 -10.61
CA GLU A 35 6.13 -10.45 -11.46
C GLU A 35 6.55 -11.74 -10.74
N THR A 36 6.79 -11.68 -9.42
CA THR A 36 7.35 -12.83 -8.68
C THR A 36 6.31 -13.68 -7.95
N TYR A 37 5.13 -13.12 -7.67
CA TYR A 37 3.98 -13.78 -7.06
C TYR A 37 2.72 -13.52 -7.91
N PRO A 38 2.64 -14.06 -9.13
CA PRO A 38 1.55 -13.76 -10.07
C PRO A 38 0.16 -14.20 -9.57
N VAL A 39 0.10 -15.07 -8.55
CA VAL A 39 -1.14 -15.55 -7.94
C VAL A 39 -1.54 -14.71 -6.71
N ALA A 40 -0.61 -13.97 -6.11
CA ALA A 40 -0.89 -13.18 -4.93
C ALA A 40 -1.53 -11.84 -5.32
N THR A 41 -2.49 -11.39 -4.51
CA THR A 41 -3.01 -10.02 -4.62
C THR A 41 -2.10 -9.08 -3.84
N VAL A 42 -1.46 -8.13 -4.52
CA VAL A 42 -0.69 -7.06 -3.88
C VAL A 42 -1.64 -5.94 -3.46
N LEU A 43 -1.62 -5.58 -2.17
CA LEU A 43 -2.48 -4.57 -1.57
C LEU A 43 -1.64 -3.46 -0.94
N LEU A 44 -2.09 -2.21 -1.04
CA LEU A 44 -1.54 -1.15 -0.20
C LEU A 44 -2.01 -1.32 1.24
N CYS A 45 -1.10 -1.03 2.17
CA CYS A 45 -1.38 -1.04 3.59
C CYS A 45 -2.35 0.08 3.92
N GLN A 46 -3.57 -0.29 4.29
CA GLN A 46 -4.64 0.65 4.63
C GLN A 46 -4.20 1.64 5.72
N PHE A 47 -3.49 1.13 6.73
CA PHE A 47 -2.96 1.93 7.83
C PHE A 47 -2.01 3.03 7.34
N HIS A 48 -1.07 2.69 6.45
CA HIS A 48 -0.13 3.66 5.92
C HIS A 48 -0.78 4.65 4.97
N VAL A 49 -1.71 4.21 4.11
CA VAL A 49 -2.47 5.09 3.22
C VAL A 49 -3.23 6.13 4.04
N ILE A 50 -4.01 5.70 5.03
CA ILE A 50 -4.81 6.60 5.89
C ILE A 50 -3.88 7.55 6.67
N SER A 51 -2.81 7.03 7.26
CA SER A 51 -1.85 7.84 8.04
C SER A 51 -1.13 8.87 7.18
N TYR A 52 -0.77 8.51 5.94
CA TYR A 52 -0.18 9.41 4.97
C TYR A 52 -1.16 10.53 4.60
N TRP A 53 -2.41 10.20 4.29
CA TRP A 53 -3.42 11.19 3.93
C TRP A 53 -3.73 12.15 5.07
N LYS A 54 -3.85 11.67 6.32
CA LYS A 54 -3.97 12.55 7.50
C LYS A 54 -2.84 13.57 7.58
N LYS A 55 -1.58 13.14 7.38
CA LYS A 55 -0.42 14.04 7.36
C LYS A 55 -0.43 14.97 6.16
N LEU A 56 -0.95 14.53 5.02
CA LEU A 56 -0.98 15.31 3.79
C LEU A 56 -1.99 16.46 3.88
N VAL A 57 -3.24 16.17 4.29
CA VAL A 57 -4.31 17.17 4.41
C VAL A 57 -4.06 18.17 5.54
N ALA A 58 -3.25 17.81 6.52
CA ALA A 58 -2.81 18.71 7.58
C ALA A 58 -1.80 19.78 7.10
N LYS A 59 -1.19 19.64 5.92
CA LYS A 59 -0.20 20.61 5.43
C LYS A 59 -0.86 21.91 5.00
N GLU A 60 -0.38 23.02 5.54
CA GLU A 60 -0.89 24.36 5.26
C GLU A 60 -0.84 24.74 3.78
N LYS A 61 0.12 24.18 3.02
CA LYS A 61 0.28 24.46 1.58
C LYS A 61 -0.97 24.16 0.72
N TYR A 62 -1.93 23.40 1.23
CA TYR A 62 -3.17 23.08 0.54
C TYR A 62 -4.33 24.03 0.92
N ASN A 63 -4.15 24.90 1.93
CA ASN A 63 -5.13 25.88 2.40
C ASN A 63 -6.54 25.29 2.62
N LEU A 64 -6.60 24.05 3.14
CA LEU A 64 -7.86 23.34 3.37
C LEU A 64 -8.51 23.78 4.68
N THR A 65 -9.81 23.98 4.65
CA THR A 65 -10.68 24.08 5.82
C THR A 65 -10.75 22.74 6.57
N GLN A 66 -11.24 22.74 7.80
CA GLN A 66 -11.41 21.50 8.57
C GLN A 66 -12.40 20.55 7.89
N THR A 67 -13.51 21.08 7.35
CA THR A 67 -14.52 20.29 6.63
C THR A 67 -13.93 19.60 5.40
N GLU A 68 -13.14 20.30 4.58
CA GLU A 68 -12.49 19.69 3.41
C GLU A 68 -11.49 18.60 3.80
N LYS A 69 -10.76 18.77 4.91
CA LYS A 69 -9.85 17.73 5.43
C LYS A 69 -10.63 16.48 5.83
N ASP A 70 -11.76 16.66 6.50
CA ASP A 70 -12.61 15.57 6.95
C ASP A 70 -13.27 14.84 5.77
N ASP A 71 -13.77 15.58 4.77
CA ASP A 71 -14.34 15.02 3.55
C ASP A 71 -13.32 14.20 2.77
N ILE A 72 -12.12 14.75 2.52
CA ILE A 72 -11.04 14.02 1.82
C ILE A 72 -10.69 12.74 2.57
N LEU A 73 -10.52 12.82 3.90
CA LEU A 73 -10.20 11.64 4.71
C LEU A 73 -11.32 10.60 4.65
N TRP A 74 -12.58 11.02 4.67
CA TRP A 74 -13.74 10.15 4.53
C TRP A 74 -13.74 9.41 3.18
N PHE A 75 -13.50 10.13 2.08
CA PHE A 75 -13.41 9.52 0.75
C PHE A 75 -12.24 8.54 0.64
N VAL A 76 -11.06 8.90 1.16
CA VAL A 76 -9.88 8.02 1.17
C VAL A 76 -10.16 6.74 1.94
N VAL A 77 -10.75 6.85 3.14
CA VAL A 77 -11.16 5.69 3.94
C VAL A 77 -12.12 4.80 3.12
N LYS A 78 -13.17 5.38 2.53
CA LYS A 78 -14.12 4.63 1.68
C LYS A 78 -13.49 3.95 0.48
N MET A 79 -12.45 4.51 -0.13
CA MET A 79 -11.74 3.88 -1.26
C MET A 79 -10.82 2.73 -0.83
N VAL A 80 -10.30 2.78 0.39
CA VAL A 80 -9.28 1.84 0.91
C VAL A 80 -9.93 0.62 1.57
N TYR A 81 -11.08 0.81 2.23
CA TYR A 81 -11.92 -0.28 2.71
C TYR A 81 -12.78 -0.80 1.54
N ARG A 82 -12.40 -1.96 0.99
CA ARG A 82 -13.21 -2.71 0.02
C ARG A 82 -14.22 -3.61 0.73
#